data_AF-X1CXW1-F1
#
_entry.id   AF-X1CXW1-F1
#
_cell.length_a   1.000
_cell.length_b   1.000
_cell.length_c   1.000
_cell.angle_alpha   90.00
_cell.angle_beta   90.00
_cell.angle_gamma   90.00
#
_symmetry.space_group_name_H-M   'P 1'
#
loop_
_entity.id
_entity.type
_entity.pdbx_description
1 polymer ?
#
loop_
_entity_poly.entity_id
_entity_poly.type
_entity_poly.pdbx_seq_one_letter_code
_entity_poly.pdbx_strand_id
1 'polypeptide(L)'
;MNYVLDGETLMEDAEIIIISYGLPVRTSYRAVDIARKEGIKVGIFRLITLWPFPDEKVKDIVKDAKAVIVPELNYTGIIAEQVERVTKLEIPIIKIPKICDFHHPDDILKVIREVEK
;
A
#
# COMPACT_ATOMS: atom_id res chain seq x y z
N MET A 1 -11.98 -12.26 6.05
CA MET A 1 -10.68 -12.18 5.36
C MET A 1 -9.66 -12.95 6.19
N ASN A 2 -9.05 -14.01 5.65
CA ASN A 2 -7.89 -14.63 6.29
C ASN A 2 -6.65 -13.80 5.91
N TYR A 3 -5.93 -13.28 6.90
CA TYR A 3 -4.70 -12.54 6.64
C TYR A 3 -3.58 -13.54 6.42
N VAL A 4 -2.97 -13.52 5.24
CA VAL A 4 -1.89 -14.44 4.88
C VAL A 4 -0.62 -14.03 5.65
N LEU A 5 0.09 -15.02 6.21
CA LEU A 5 1.32 -14.81 6.98
C LEU A 5 2.47 -14.25 6.13
N ASP A 6 2.39 -14.45 4.82
CA ASP A 6 3.42 -14.16 3.83
C ASP A 6 3.45 -12.68 3.40
N GLY A 7 2.58 -11.85 3.97
CA GLY A 7 2.56 -10.40 3.79
C GLY A 7 1.76 -9.89 2.59
N GLU A 8 1.42 -10.75 1.62
CA GLU A 8 0.60 -10.39 0.45
C GLU A 8 -0.87 -10.76 0.67
N THR A 9 -1.80 -9.90 0.27
CA THR A 9 -3.23 -10.19 0.37
C THR A 9 -3.98 -9.53 -0.78
N LEU A 10 -4.79 -10.34 -1.49
CA LEU A 10 -5.58 -9.91 -2.65
C LEU A 10 -4.75 -9.21 -3.73
N MET A 11 -3.61 -9.79 -4.10
CA MET A 11 -2.66 -9.23 -5.07
C MET A 11 -2.87 -9.73 -6.50
N GLU A 12 -3.52 -10.88 -6.70
CA GLU A 12 -3.61 -11.56 -8.00
C GLU A 12 -4.27 -10.74 -9.10
N ASP A 13 -5.27 -9.93 -8.75
CA ASP A 13 -6.06 -9.09 -9.65
C ASP A 13 -5.94 -7.60 -9.29
N ALA A 14 -5.01 -7.23 -8.41
CA ALA A 14 -4.94 -5.87 -7.87
C ALA A 14 -4.41 -4.87 -8.90
N GLU A 15 -5.18 -3.81 -9.12
CA GLU A 15 -4.81 -2.67 -9.95
C GLU A 15 -4.24 -1.53 -9.09
N ILE A 16 -4.71 -1.39 -7.84
CA ILE A 16 -4.17 -0.46 -6.84
C ILE A 16 -3.43 -1.27 -5.78
N ILE A 17 -2.19 -0.89 -5.47
CA ILE A 17 -1.38 -1.60 -4.46
C ILE A 17 -1.18 -0.73 -3.23
N ILE A 18 -1.43 -1.27 -2.05
CA ILE A 18 -1.01 -0.66 -0.79
C ILE A 18 0.29 -1.31 -0.34
N ILE A 19 1.34 -0.52 -0.09
CA ILE A 19 2.56 -0.98 0.56
C ILE A 19 2.63 -0.36 1.94
N SER A 20 2.66 -1.17 2.99
CA SER A 20 2.70 -0.67 4.36
C SER A 20 3.54 -1.55 5.28
N TYR A 21 3.97 -1.00 6.40
CA TYR A 21 4.77 -1.68 7.41
C TYR A 21 4.35 -1.23 8.81
N GLY A 22 4.56 -2.06 9.83
CA GLY A 22 4.25 -1.71 11.21
C GLY A 22 2.75 -1.49 11.46
N LEU A 23 2.41 -0.41 12.18
CA LEU A 23 1.04 -0.15 12.67
C LEU A 23 -0.01 0.09 11.56
N PRO A 24 0.24 0.90 10.50
CA PRO A 24 -0.78 1.20 9.49
C PRO A 24 -1.24 -0.01 8.67
N VAL A 25 -0.51 -1.13 8.72
CA VAL A 25 -0.85 -2.39 8.05
C VAL A 25 -2.25 -2.86 8.47
N ARG A 26 -2.57 -2.84 9.77
CA ARG A 26 -3.86 -3.34 10.28
C ARG A 26 -5.03 -2.48 9.80
N THR A 27 -4.83 -1.17 9.78
CA THR A 27 -5.80 -0.20 9.25
C THR A 27 -5.97 -0.40 7.74
N SER A 28 -4.86 -0.60 7.03
CA SER A 28 -4.85 -0.82 5.57
C SER A 28 -5.62 -2.08 5.17
N TYR A 29 -5.45 -3.17 5.92
CA TYR A 29 -6.26 -4.37 5.73
C TYR A 29 -7.77 -4.10 5.81
N ARG A 30 -8.20 -3.26 6.76
CA ARG A 30 -9.61 -2.90 6.88
C ARG A 30 -10.07 -2.03 5.71
N ALA A 31 -9.26 -1.07 5.27
CA ALA A 31 -9.57 -0.25 4.09
C ALA A 31 -9.68 -1.11 2.82
N VAL A 32 -8.77 -2.06 2.62
CA VAL A 32 -8.80 -3.04 1.51
C VAL A 32 -10.08 -3.88 1.54
N ASP A 33 -10.46 -4.43 2.70
CA ASP A 33 -11.70 -5.21 2.83
C ASP A 33 -12.95 -4.41 2.45
N ILE A 34 -13.00 -3.12 2.83
CA ILE A 34 -14.12 -2.24 2.47
C ILE A 34 -14.10 -1.92 0.97
N ALA A 35 -12.96 -1.49 0.44
CA ALA A 35 -12.81 -1.15 -0.98
C ALA A 35 -13.10 -2.34 -1.91
N ARG A 36 -12.67 -3.55 -1.52
CA ARG A 36 -12.96 -4.78 -2.27
C ARG A 36 -14.46 -5.11 -2.29
N LYS A 37 -15.20 -4.81 -1.23
CA LYS A 37 -16.68 -4.92 -1.22
C LYS A 37 -17.35 -3.89 -2.12
N GLU A 38 -16.67 -2.79 -2.42
CA GLU A 38 -17.10 -1.77 -3.39
C GLU A 38 -16.72 -2.14 -4.83
N GLY A 39 -16.07 -3.28 -5.05
CA GLY A 39 -15.63 -3.74 -6.38
C GLY A 39 -14.28 -3.17 -6.83
N ILE A 40 -13.60 -2.39 -5.98
CA ILE A 40 -12.28 -1.81 -6.31
C ILE A 40 -11.21 -2.89 -6.17
N LYS A 41 -10.39 -3.08 -7.20
CA LYS A 41 -9.33 -4.09 -7.20
C LYS A 41 -8.07 -3.61 -6.48
N VAL A 42 -8.14 -3.54 -5.16
CA VAL A 42 -7.01 -3.12 -4.32
C VAL A 42 -6.35 -4.29 -3.58
N GLY A 43 -5.03 -4.41 -3.72
CA GLY A 43 -4.20 -5.37 -3.01
C GLY A 43 -3.37 -4.71 -1.92
N ILE A 44 -2.80 -5.52 -1.02
CA ILE A 44 -1.86 -5.03 -0.01
C ILE A 44 -0.64 -5.95 0.09
N PHE A 45 0.53 -5.30 0.10
CA PHE A 45 1.81 -5.89 0.43
C PHE A 45 2.33 -5.30 1.75
N ARG A 46 2.39 -6.15 2.77
CA ARG A 46 2.96 -5.85 4.07
C ARG A 46 4.46 -6.11 4.05
N LEU A 47 5.24 -5.06 4.21
CA LEU A 47 6.68 -5.18 4.47
C LEU A 47 6.91 -5.68 5.91
N ILE A 48 7.36 -6.93 6.02
CA ILE A 48 7.79 -7.54 7.29
C ILE A 48 9.23 -7.10 7.61
N THR A 49 10.09 -7.15 6.60
CA THR A 49 11.48 -6.70 6.67
C THR A 49 11.60 -5.39 5.91
N LEU A 50 12.02 -4.32 6.59
CA LEU A 50 12.27 -3.02 5.95
C LEU A 50 13.66 -2.93 5.33
N TRP A 51 14.66 -3.54 5.99
CA TRP A 51 16.04 -3.51 5.56
C TRP A 51 16.71 -4.88 5.69
N PRO A 52 17.45 -5.34 4.65
CA PRO A 52 17.60 -4.73 3.32
C PRO A 52 16.25 -4.58 2.58
N PHE A 53 16.08 -3.47 1.87
CA PHE A 53 14.83 -3.20 1.15
C PHE A 53 14.66 -4.22 0.02
N PRO A 54 13.46 -4.82 -0.15
CA PRO A 54 13.27 -5.89 -1.13
C PRO A 54 12.99 -5.31 -2.54
N ASP A 55 13.98 -4.65 -3.13
CA ASP A 55 13.90 -3.94 -4.41
C ASP A 55 13.20 -4.76 -5.52
N GLU A 56 13.71 -5.96 -5.82
CA GLU A 56 13.18 -6.80 -6.92
C GLU A 56 11.74 -7.23 -6.68
N LYS A 57 11.38 -7.54 -5.42
CA LYS A 57 10.02 -7.96 -5.07
C LYS A 57 9.04 -6.80 -5.19
N VAL A 58 9.42 -5.61 -4.72
CA VAL A 58 8.58 -4.41 -4.85
C VAL A 58 8.40 -4.06 -6.32
N LYS A 59 9.48 -4.07 -7.10
CA LYS A 59 9.45 -3.84 -8.55
C LYS A 59 8.49 -4.80 -9.26
N ASP A 60 8.54 -6.08 -8.94
CA ASP A 60 7.64 -7.08 -9.52
C ASP A 60 6.17 -6.89 -9.13
N ILE A 61 5.91 -6.47 -7.89
CA ILE A 61 4.56 -6.21 -7.39
C ILE A 61 3.93 -4.99 -8.06
N VAL A 62 4.70 -3.92 -8.24
CA VAL A 62 4.16 -2.62 -8.70
C VAL A 62 4.18 -2.47 -10.22
N LYS A 63 4.83 -3.38 -10.97
CA LYS A 63 5.12 -3.20 -12.41
C LYS A 63 3.91 -2.90 -13.31
N ASP A 64 2.74 -3.40 -12.93
CA ASP A 64 1.46 -3.31 -13.66
C ASP A 64 0.38 -2.56 -12.83
N ALA A 65 0.76 -1.93 -11.72
CA ALA A 65 -0.17 -1.20 -10.88
C ALA A 65 -0.60 0.12 -11.55
N LYS A 66 -1.89 0.47 -11.44
CA LYS A 66 -2.42 1.81 -11.75
C LYS A 66 -1.84 2.85 -10.78
N ALA A 67 -1.61 2.47 -9.53
CA ALA A 67 -1.07 3.33 -8.49
C ALA A 67 -0.58 2.55 -7.28
N VAL A 68 0.31 3.15 -6.50
CA VAL A 68 0.79 2.60 -5.23
C VAL A 68 0.51 3.58 -4.10
N ILE A 69 -0.13 3.13 -3.03
CA ILE A 69 -0.45 3.93 -1.85
C ILE A 69 0.42 3.46 -0.68
N VAL A 70 1.06 4.40 0.01
CA VAL A 70 2.01 4.09 1.10
C VAL A 70 1.58 4.82 2.38
N PRO A 71 0.76 4.17 3.22
CA PRO A 71 0.47 4.67 4.56
C PRO A 71 1.59 4.28 5.52
N GLU A 72 2.20 5.30 6.13
CA GLU A 72 3.34 5.14 7.03
C GLU A 72 3.37 6.17 8.19
N LEU A 73 3.98 5.77 9.30
CA LEU A 73 4.11 6.59 10.51
C LEU A 73 5.47 7.28 10.59
N ASN A 74 5.78 8.08 9.58
CA ASN A 74 6.94 8.96 9.57
C ASN A 74 6.64 10.21 8.72
N TYR A 75 7.45 11.25 8.88
CA TYR A 75 7.20 12.54 8.21
C TYR A 75 7.52 12.52 6.72
N THR A 76 8.69 12.02 6.36
CA THR A 76 9.28 12.14 5.01
C THR A 76 8.68 11.16 4.01
N GLY A 77 8.15 10.06 4.50
CA GLY A 77 7.63 8.98 3.70
C GLY A 77 8.75 8.09 3.14
N ILE A 78 9.68 7.63 3.98
CA ILE A 78 10.92 6.99 3.50
C ILE A 78 10.65 5.69 2.74
N ILE A 79 9.59 4.94 3.09
CA ILE A 79 9.23 3.73 2.36
C ILE A 79 8.62 4.09 1.02
N ALA A 80 7.81 5.15 0.95
CA ALA A 80 7.31 5.63 -0.32
C ALA A 80 8.46 6.05 -1.26
N GLU A 81 9.51 6.68 -0.74
CA GLU A 81 10.70 7.03 -1.53
C GLU A 81 11.46 5.79 -2.02
N GLN A 82 11.56 4.72 -1.21
CA GLN A 82 12.18 3.47 -1.66
C GLN A 82 11.34 2.75 -2.72
N VAL A 83 10.01 2.79 -2.58
CA VAL A 83 9.10 2.26 -3.60
C VAL A 83 9.24 3.08 -4.89
N GLU A 84 9.24 4.41 -4.80
CA GLU A 84 9.42 5.31 -5.94
C GLU A 84 10.72 5.04 -6.70
N ARG A 85 11.84 4.80 -5.99
CA ARG A 85 13.14 4.48 -6.59
C ARG A 85 13.12 3.25 -7.51
N VAL A 86 12.26 2.27 -7.25
CA VAL A 86 12.19 1.00 -8.00
C VAL A 86 10.98 0.91 -8.93
N THR A 87 10.10 1.91 -8.91
CA THR A 87 8.87 1.97 -9.70
C THR A 87 9.06 2.78 -10.98
N LYS A 88 8.32 2.45 -12.05
CA LYS A 88 8.32 3.25 -13.28
C LYS A 88 7.72 4.64 -13.00
N LEU A 89 8.24 5.69 -13.65
CA LEU A 89 7.82 7.08 -13.45
C LEU A 89 6.33 7.36 -13.73
N GLU A 90 5.69 6.51 -14.51
CA GLU A 90 4.29 6.61 -14.92
C GLU A 90 3.30 6.10 -13.86
N ILE A 91 3.78 5.36 -12.86
CA ILE A 91 2.94 4.80 -11.80
C ILE A 91 3.01 5.75 -10.59
N PRO A 92 1.90 6.44 -10.24
CA PRO A 92 1.90 7.39 -9.14
C PRO A 92 2.09 6.69 -7.79
N ILE A 93 2.97 7.26 -6.96
CA ILE A 93 3.18 6.85 -5.57
C ILE A 93 2.51 7.87 -4.64
N ILE A 94 1.42 7.47 -3.99
CA ILE A 94 0.67 8.32 -3.07
C ILE A 94 1.11 8.07 -1.64
N LYS A 95 1.75 9.08 -1.04
CA LYS A 95 2.19 9.04 0.36
C LYS A 95 1.03 9.40 1.29
N ILE A 96 0.83 8.63 2.37
CA ILE A 96 -0.07 8.99 3.47
C ILE A 96 0.74 9.02 4.78
N PRO A 97 1.59 10.05 4.98
CA PRO A 97 2.38 10.17 6.20
C PRO A 97 1.48 10.60 7.37
N LYS A 98 1.70 9.99 8.54
CA LYS A 98 1.19 10.52 9.82
C LYS A 98 2.31 10.55 10.86
N ILE A 99 2.27 11.55 11.73
CA ILE A 99 3.19 11.69 12.87
C ILE A 99 2.35 11.81 14.13
N CYS A 100 2.68 11.05 15.17
CA CYS A 100 2.01 11.09 16.47
C CYS A 100 0.48 10.91 16.40
N ASP A 101 -0.03 10.35 15.31
CA ASP A 101 -1.43 10.04 15.08
C ASP A 101 -1.53 8.71 14.32
N PHE A 102 -2.64 8.00 14.49
CA PHE A 102 -2.88 6.71 13.84
C PHE A 102 -3.69 6.88 12.56
N HIS A 103 -3.43 6.05 11.56
CA HIS A 103 -4.30 5.96 10.39
C HIS A 103 -5.65 5.37 10.80
N HIS A 104 -6.73 6.05 10.42
CA HIS A 104 -8.07 5.48 10.41
C HIS A 104 -8.33 4.78 9.06
N PRO A 105 -9.15 3.71 8.98
CA PRO A 105 -9.42 3.05 7.70
C PRO A 105 -9.98 4.01 6.64
N ASP A 106 -10.75 5.01 7.06
CA ASP A 106 -11.33 6.00 6.18
C ASP A 106 -10.29 6.91 5.51
N ASP A 107 -9.15 7.18 6.18
CA ASP A 107 -8.06 7.97 5.62
C ASP A 107 -7.50 7.30 4.35
N ILE A 108 -7.28 5.99 4.44
CA ILE A 108 -6.74 5.18 3.36
C ILE A 108 -7.81 4.92 2.30
N LEU A 109 -9.04 4.62 2.73
CA LEU A 109 -10.18 4.37 1.83
C LEU A 109 -10.51 5.58 0.95
N LYS A 110 -10.40 6.80 1.49
CA LYS A 110 -10.56 8.03 0.72
C LYS A 110 -9.58 8.08 -0.45
N VAL A 111 -8.30 7.81 -0.19
CA VAL A 111 -7.26 7.82 -1.23
C VAL A 111 -7.48 6.71 -2.26
N ILE A 112 -7.86 5.51 -1.83
CA ILE A 112 -8.21 4.42 -2.77
C ILE A 112 -9.29 4.87 -3.74
N ARG A 113 -10.36 5.50 -3.24
CA ARG A 113 -11.48 5.98 -4.07
C ARG A 113 -11.11 7.17 -4.96
N GLU A 114 -10.15 7.99 -4.57
CA GLU A 114 -9.65 9.11 -5.40
C GLU A 114 -8.83 8.59 -6.58
N VAL A 115 -8.03 7.55 -6.35
CA VAL A 115 -7.15 6.93 -7.35
C VAL A 115 -7.89 6.00 -8.30
N GLU A 116 -8.98 5.37 -7.85
CA GLU A 116 -9.79 4.49 -8.68
C GLU A 116 -10.54 5.25 -9.80
N LYS A 117 -10.90 6.51 -9.54
CA LYS A 117 -11.53 7.39 -10.53
C LYS A 117 -10.64 7.66 -11.74
#